data_AF-A0A2U1RZD9-F1
#
_entry.id   AF-A0A2U1RZD9-F1
#
_cell.length_a   1.000
_cell.length_b   1.000
_cell.length_c   1.000
_cell.angle_alpha   90.00
_cell.angle_beta   90.00
_cell.angle_gamma   90.00
#
_symmetry.space_group_name_H-M   'P 1'
#
loop_
_entity.id
_entity.type
_entity.pdbx_description
1 polymer ?
#
loop_
_entity_poly.entity_id
_entity_poly.type
_entity_poly.pdbx_seq_one_letter_code
_entity_poly.pdbx_strand_id
1 'polypeptide(L)'
;MNAEETVRWYDEILELTRMQRQAIEDGDLQRLLSLLAHRGALLASLPAELGGDRWQSLRRQIAELDSANEASLRCLSEQVTAQLGALRRGRMGLDGYQAGAQIDRTSIDRIS
;
A
#
# COMPACT_ATOMS: atom_id res chain seq x y z
N MET A 1 18.43 27.53 -9.00
CA MET A 1 18.23 26.79 -7.75
C MET A 1 19.56 26.79 -7.00
N ASN A 2 19.58 27.32 -5.79
CA ASN A 2 20.80 27.34 -4.99
C ASN A 2 20.98 26.00 -4.23
N ALA A 3 22.16 25.78 -3.64
CA ALA A 3 22.46 24.54 -2.94
C ALA A 3 21.53 24.32 -1.72
N GLU A 4 21.10 25.38 -1.05
CA GLU A 4 20.22 25.32 0.14
C GLU A 4 18.79 24.91 -0.20
N GLU A 5 18.22 25.44 -1.28
CA GLU A 5 16.92 25.03 -1.83
C GLU A 5 16.94 23.55 -2.19
N THR A 6 18.05 23.10 -2.77
CA THR A 6 18.24 21.68 -3.13
C THR A 6 18.25 20.78 -1.89
N VAL A 7 18.95 21.17 -0.81
CA VAL A 7 18.95 20.42 0.46
C VAL A 7 17.53 20.31 0.99
N ARG A 8 16.83 21.44 1.07
CA ARG A 8 15.47 21.50 1.61
C ARG A 8 14.51 20.58 0.87
N TRP A 9 14.64 20.48 -0.46
CA TRP A 9 13.80 19.60 -1.26
C TRP A 9 14.11 18.12 -1.03
N TYR A 10 15.38 17.74 -0.90
CA TYR A 10 15.73 16.36 -0.56
C TYR A 10 15.28 15.99 0.85
N ASP A 11 15.38 16.91 1.81
CA ASP A 11 14.87 16.70 3.17
C ASP A 11 13.34 16.53 3.16
N GLU A 12 12.62 17.34 2.38
CA GLU A 12 11.18 17.19 2.21
C GLU A 12 10.81 15.85 1.57
N ILE A 13 11.53 15.43 0.53
CA ILE A 13 11.32 14.11 -0.10
C ILE A 13 11.58 12.99 0.91
N LEU A 14 12.61 13.10 1.74
CA LEU A 14 12.95 12.10 2.74
C LEU A 14 11.85 12.00 3.82
N GLU A 15 11.33 13.13 4.28
CA GLU A 15 10.21 13.17 5.22
C GLU A 15 8.95 12.56 4.60
N LEU A 16 8.64 12.88 3.34
CA LEU A 16 7.52 12.26 2.65
C LEU A 16 7.68 10.76 2.52
N THR A 17 8.87 10.25 2.22
CA THR A 17 9.12 8.80 2.16
C THR A 17 8.95 8.14 3.53
N ARG A 18 9.31 8.82 4.64
CA ARG A 18 9.03 8.35 6.01
C ARG A 18 7.54 8.34 6.32
N MET A 19 6.82 9.41 5.99
CA MET A 19 5.36 9.50 6.16
C MET A 19 4.63 8.44 5.33
N GLN A 20 5.11 8.13 4.13
CA GLN A 20 4.59 7.05 3.30
C GLN A 20 4.72 5.70 4.00
N ARG A 21 5.86 5.43 4.65
CA ARG A 21 6.04 4.21 5.44
C ARG A 21 5.02 4.11 6.57
N GLN A 22 4.85 5.19 7.34
CA GLN A 22 3.85 5.19 8.41
C GLN A 22 2.44 4.93 7.87
N ALA A 23 2.06 5.54 6.74
CA ALA A 23 0.77 5.31 6.12
C ALA A 23 0.59 3.85 5.65
N ILE A 24 1.65 3.19 5.19
CA ILE A 24 1.63 1.76 4.85
C ILE A 24 1.41 0.90 6.10
N GLU A 25 2.15 1.20 7.18
CA GLU A 25 2.03 0.49 8.47
C GLU A 25 0.64 0.66 9.10
N ASP A 26 0.06 1.85 8.99
CA ASP A 26 -1.29 2.17 9.48
C ASP A 26 -2.40 1.60 8.57
N GLY A 27 -2.05 1.12 7.36
CA GLY A 27 -3.02 0.71 6.34
C GLY A 27 -3.82 1.88 5.73
N ASP A 28 -3.39 3.12 5.94
CA ASP A 28 -4.04 4.33 5.43
C ASP A 28 -3.66 4.60 3.96
N LEU A 29 -4.34 3.88 3.06
CA LEU A 29 -4.10 3.97 1.62
C LEU A 29 -4.44 5.35 1.04
N GLN A 30 -5.41 6.07 1.60
CA GLN A 30 -5.80 7.39 1.11
C GLN A 30 -4.71 8.42 1.41
N ARG A 31 -4.17 8.39 2.62
CA ARG A 31 -3.02 9.22 2.99
C ARG A 31 -1.79 8.84 2.19
N LEU A 32 -1.52 7.55 1.98
CA LEU A 32 -0.42 7.08 1.15
C LEU A 32 -0.50 7.65 -0.28
N LEU A 33 -1.66 7.58 -0.92
CA LEU A 33 -1.86 8.12 -2.28
C LEU A 33 -1.62 9.63 -2.34
N SER A 34 -2.08 10.36 -1.33
CA SER A 34 -1.89 11.82 -1.23
C SER A 34 -0.40 12.16 -1.08
N LEU A 35 0.33 11.41 -0.26
CA LEU A 35 1.77 11.57 -0.07
C LEU A 35 2.57 11.20 -1.32
N LEU A 36 2.16 10.18 -2.07
CA LEU A 36 2.78 9.79 -3.33
C LEU A 36 2.60 10.88 -4.40
N ALA A 37 1.40 11.46 -4.49
CA ALA A 37 1.12 12.56 -5.42
C ALA A 37 1.98 13.79 -5.12
N HIS A 38 2.05 14.19 -3.84
CA HIS A 38 2.88 15.33 -3.41
C HIS A 38 4.37 15.10 -3.69
N ARG A 39 4.89 13.92 -3.33
CA ARG A 39 6.28 13.55 -3.59
C ARG A 39 6.60 13.51 -5.09
N GLY A 40 5.68 13.00 -5.91
CA GLY A 40 5.83 12.96 -7.37
C GLY A 40 5.95 14.35 -7.98
N ALA A 41 5.17 15.32 -7.50
CA ALA A 41 5.27 16.71 -7.93
C ALA A 41 6.64 17.32 -7.59
N LEU A 42 7.15 17.09 -6.37
CA LEU A 42 8.47 17.55 -5.95
C LEU A 42 9.60 16.95 -6.79
N LEU A 43 9.55 15.64 -7.04
CA LEU A 43 10.53 14.94 -7.87
C LEU A 43 10.55 15.48 -9.30
N ALA A 44 9.39 15.76 -9.89
CA ALA A 44 9.28 16.30 -11.24
C ALA A 44 9.88 17.71 -11.36
N SER A 45 9.90 18.46 -10.26
CA SER A 45 10.46 19.81 -10.23
C SER A 45 11.98 19.84 -9.96
N LEU A 46 12.61 18.71 -9.62
CA LEU A 46 14.06 18.66 -9.36
C LEU A 46 14.85 18.80 -10.67
N PRO A 47 15.91 19.63 -10.69
CA PRO A 47 16.82 19.69 -11.83
C PRO A 47 17.60 18.38 -11.99
N ALA A 48 17.69 17.91 -13.24
CA ALA A 48 18.31 16.63 -13.59
C ALA A 48 19.83 16.56 -13.26
N GLU A 49 20.50 17.71 -13.22
CA GLU A 49 21.97 17.83 -13.17
C GLU A 49 22.55 18.12 -11.78
N LEU A 50 21.85 17.73 -10.72
CA LEU A 50 22.39 17.84 -9.35
C LEU A 50 23.47 16.77 -9.10
N GLY A 51 24.69 17.07 -9.55
CA GLY A 51 25.90 16.27 -9.32
C GLY A 51 26.60 16.64 -8.01
N GLY A 52 27.00 15.63 -7.25
CA GLY A 52 27.79 15.78 -6.02
C GLY A 52 27.59 14.63 -5.02
N ASP A 53 28.64 14.23 -4.32
CA ASP A 53 28.65 13.08 -3.40
C ASP A 53 27.55 13.17 -2.32
N ARG A 54 27.29 14.38 -1.81
CA ARG A 54 26.23 14.65 -0.83
C ARG A 54 24.84 14.26 -1.37
N TRP A 55 24.56 14.58 -2.62
CA TRP A 55 23.28 14.28 -3.27
C TRP A 55 23.14 12.79 -3.59
N GLN A 56 24.24 12.13 -3.91
CA GLN A 56 24.27 10.69 -4.15
C GLN A 56 23.94 9.90 -2.88
N SER A 57 24.42 10.34 -1.71
CA SER A 57 24.07 9.75 -0.42
C SER A 57 22.57 9.87 -0.12
N LEU A 58 21.99 11.06 -0.29
CA LEU A 58 20.56 11.30 -0.06
C LEU A 58 19.68 10.49 -1.03
N ARG A 59 20.04 10.43 -2.31
CA ARG A 59 19.36 9.59 -3.31
C ARG A 59 19.39 8.12 -2.93
N ARG A 60 20.52 7.62 -2.42
CA ARG A 60 20.65 6.23 -1.97
C ARG A 60 19.73 5.95 -0.78
N GLN A 61 19.72 6.82 0.23
CA GLN A 61 18.82 6.68 1.39
C GLN A 61 17.35 6.66 0.96
N ILE A 62 16.96 7.55 0.05
CA ILE A 62 15.60 7.59 -0.50
C ILE A 62 15.26 6.29 -1.23
N ALA A 63 16.18 5.78 -2.07
CA ALA A 63 15.98 4.52 -2.80
C ALA A 63 15.88 3.30 -1.87
N GLU A 64 16.68 3.26 -0.80
CA GLU A 64 16.60 2.20 0.23
C GLU A 64 15.25 2.21 0.93
N LEU A 65 14.74 3.40 1.29
CA LEU A 65 13.41 3.56 1.88
C LEU A 65 12.29 3.19 0.90
N ASP A 66 12.41 3.58 -0.36
CA ASP A 66 11.43 3.22 -1.40
C ASP A 66 11.35 1.70 -1.58
N SER A 67 12.50 1.02 -1.61
CA SER A 67 12.57 -0.45 -1.67
C SER A 67 11.90 -1.11 -0.46
N ALA A 68 12.13 -0.58 0.75
CA ALA A 68 11.50 -1.08 1.97
C ALA A 68 9.96 -0.85 1.96
N ASN A 69 9.52 0.31 1.49
CA ASN A 69 8.09 0.64 1.35
C ASN A 69 7.42 -0.27 0.32
N GLU A 70 8.08 -0.54 -0.81
CA GLU A 70 7.58 -1.45 -1.84
C GLU A 70 7.43 -2.88 -1.29
N ALA A 71 8.43 -3.39 -0.56
CA ALA A 71 8.34 -4.70 0.08
C ALA A 71 7.18 -4.77 1.08
N SER A 72 6.97 -3.70 1.86
CA SER A 72 5.88 -3.61 2.83
C SER A 72 4.51 -3.61 2.15
N LEU A 73 4.36 -2.87 1.05
CA LEU A 73 3.14 -2.84 0.25
C LEU A 73 2.83 -4.20 -0.40
N ARG A 74 3.85 -4.92 -0.90
CA ARG A 74 3.66 -6.28 -1.42
C ARG A 74 3.16 -7.22 -0.34
N CYS A 75 3.74 -7.18 0.85
CA CYS A 75 3.29 -7.98 1.98
C CYS A 75 1.84 -7.65 2.37
N LEU A 76 1.48 -6.36 2.43
CA LEU A 76 0.10 -5.93 2.70
C LEU A 76 -0.86 -6.46 1.62
N SER A 77 -0.49 -6.36 0.34
CA SER A 77 -1.30 -6.87 -0.78
C SER A 77 -1.52 -8.39 -0.69
N GLU A 78 -0.50 -9.15 -0.33
CA GLU A 78 -0.59 -10.60 -0.12
C GLU A 78 -1.54 -10.94 1.04
N GLN A 79 -1.44 -10.21 2.16
CA GLN A 79 -2.32 -10.40 3.32
C GLN A 79 -3.78 -10.10 2.96
N VAL A 80 -4.05 -8.98 2.29
CA VAL A 80 -5.40 -8.62 1.83
C VAL A 80 -5.95 -9.70 0.88
N THR A 81 -5.13 -10.19 -0.05
CA THR A 81 -5.53 -11.26 -0.97
C THR A 81 -5.87 -12.55 -0.23
N ALA A 82 -5.08 -12.94 0.76
CA ALA A 82 -5.32 -14.12 1.58
C ALA A 82 -6.63 -14.00 2.39
N GLN A 83 -6.86 -12.83 3.00
CA GLN A 83 -8.09 -12.53 3.76
C GLN A 83 -9.33 -12.56 2.86
N LEU A 84 -9.27 -11.93 1.68
CA LEU A 84 -10.34 -12.00 0.69
C LEU A 84 -10.62 -13.44 0.24
N GLY A 85 -9.58 -14.25 0.05
CA GLY A 85 -9.72 -15.68 -0.25
C GLY A 85 -10.42 -16.44 0.87
N ALA A 86 -10.10 -16.16 2.14
CA ALA A 86 -10.75 -16.75 3.30
C ALA A 86 -12.24 -16.35 3.38
N LEU A 87 -12.57 -15.07 3.17
CA LEU A 87 -13.95 -14.58 3.16
C LEU A 87 -14.78 -15.24 2.04
N ARG A 88 -14.21 -15.38 0.83
CA ARG A 88 -14.88 -16.07 -0.28
C ARG A 88 -15.19 -17.53 0.05
N ARG A 89 -14.23 -18.25 0.66
CA ARG A 89 -14.46 -19.64 1.10
C ARG A 89 -15.51 -19.73 2.21
N GLY A 90 -15.46 -18.82 3.18
CA GLY A 90 -16.48 -18.73 4.24
C GLY A 90 -17.88 -18.50 3.66
N ARG A 91 -18.01 -17.58 2.72
CA ARG A 91 -19.27 -17.31 2.02
C ARG A 91 -19.78 -18.53 1.25
N MET A 92 -18.93 -19.19 0.45
CA MET A 92 -19.33 -20.42 -0.24
C MET A 92 -19.77 -21.53 0.72
N GLY A 93 -19.10 -21.66 1.87
CA GLY A 93 -19.50 -22.60 2.91
C GLY A 93 -20.89 -22.28 3.46
N LEU A 94 -21.16 -21.01 3.79
CA LEU A 94 -22.46 -20.55 4.27
C LEU A 94 -23.57 -20.77 3.23
N ASP A 95 -23.31 -20.46 1.97
CA ASP A 95 -24.25 -20.67 0.87
C ASP A 95 -24.59 -22.17 0.71
N GLY A 96 -23.58 -23.04 0.85
CA GLY A 96 -23.76 -24.49 0.84
C GLY A 96 -24.58 -25.03 2.03
N TYR A 97 -24.36 -24.51 3.24
CA TYR A 97 -25.17 -24.85 4.41
C TYR A 97 -26.63 -24.42 4.26
N GLN A 98 -26.88 -23.22 3.72
CA GLN A 98 -28.24 -22.73 3.46
C GLN A 98 -28.94 -23.60 2.40
N ALA A 99 -28.25 -23.98 1.33
CA ALA A 99 -28.79 -24.87 0.32
C ALA A 99 -29.16 -26.25 0.88
N GLY A 100 -28.30 -26.86 1.70
CA GLY A 100 -28.57 -28.13 2.37
C GLY A 100 -29.78 -28.07 3.31
N ALA A 101 -29.88 -27.02 4.14
CA ALA A 101 -31.00 -26.82 5.05
C ALA A 101 -32.35 -26.60 4.34
N GLN A 102 -32.33 -26.00 3.15
CA GLN A 102 -33.53 -25.78 2.34
C GLN A 102 -34.00 -27.08 1.67
N ILE A 103 -33.07 -27.92 1.21
CA ILE A 103 -33.38 -29.25 0.66
C ILE A 103 -34.02 -30.13 1.75
N ASP A 104 -33.46 -30.15 2.97
CA ASP A 104 -34.03 -30.91 4.09
C ASP A 104 -35.46 -30.46 4.42
N ARG A 105 -35.71 -29.15 4.49
CA ARG A 105 -37.08 -28.62 4.74
C ARG A 105 -38.08 -29.02 3.66
N THR A 106 -37.72 -28.87 2.38
CA THR A 106 -38.63 -29.24 1.27
C THR A 106 -38.89 -30.74 1.18
N SER A 107 -37.97 -31.57 1.70
CA SER A 107 -38.14 -33.02 1.76
C SER A 107 -39.10 -33.43 2.87
N ILE A 108 -39.06 -32.75 4.03
CA ILE A 108 -40.00 -32.98 5.15
C ILE A 108 -41.43 -32.58 4.77
N ASP A 109 -41.62 -31.44 4.09
CA ASP A 109 -42.94 -30.98 3.65
C ASP A 109 -43.61 -31.89 2.59
N ARG A 110 -42.84 -32.69 1.86
CA ARG A 110 -43.39 -33.65 0.87
C ARG A 110 -43.84 -34.98 1.47
N ILE A 111 -43.44 -35.27 2.70
CA ILE A 111 -43.74 -36.54 3.39
C ILE A 111 -44.92 -36.37 4.37
N SER A 112 -45.32 -35.12 4.66
CA SER A 112 -46.48 -34.78 5.50
C SER A 112 -47.75 -34.60 4.68
#